data_AF-A0A957ME03-F1
#
_entry.id   AF-A0A957ME03-F1
#
_cell.length_a   1.000
_cell.length_b   1.000
_cell.length_c   1.000
_cell.angle_alpha   90.00
_cell.angle_beta   90.00
_cell.angle_gamma   90.00
#
_symmetry.space_group_name_H-M   'P 1'
#
loop_
_entity.id
_entity.type
_entity.pdbx_description
1 polymer ?
#
loop_
_entity_poly.entity_id
_entity_poly.type
_entity_poly.pdbx_seq_one_letter_code
_entity_poly.pdbx_strand_id
1 'polypeptide(L)'
;TTLKLFEVSIHQDHQVLQKILESSSLATLLVDITGRIVEVNLAATQLLGLSQQDLTGMNFTAADWLIDNADGTLLAPDKYPFA
;
A
#
# COMPACT_ATOMS: atom_id res chain seq x y z
N THR A 1 26.93 -12.80 16.57
CA THR A 1 26.68 -13.54 15.32
C THR A 1 25.19 -13.71 15.04
N THR A 2 24.37 -13.98 16.05
CA THR A 2 22.90 -14.14 15.94
C THR A 2 22.15 -12.88 15.48
N LEU A 3 22.48 -11.70 16.01
CA LEU A 3 21.79 -10.44 15.63
C LEU A 3 21.94 -10.11 14.14
N LYS A 4 23.16 -10.24 13.60
CA LYS A 4 23.41 -10.01 12.16
C LYS A 4 22.62 -10.98 11.28
N LEU A 5 22.45 -12.23 11.70
CA LEU A 5 21.64 -13.20 10.95
C LEU A 5 20.16 -12.84 10.96
N PHE A 6 19.64 -12.35 12.08
CA PHE A 6 18.26 -11.88 12.19
C PHE A 6 18.00 -10.65 11.30
N GLU A 7 18.91 -9.67 11.35
CA GLU A 7 18.83 -8.46 10.50
C GLU A 7 18.88 -8.80 9.01
N VAL A 8 19.76 -9.71 8.59
CA VAL A 8 19.84 -10.18 7.20
C VAL A 8 18.56 -10.90 6.77
N SER A 9 17.99 -11.75 7.63
CA SER A 9 16.73 -12.44 7.32
C SER A 9 15.58 -11.46 7.11
N ILE A 10 15.42 -10.49 8.01
CA ILE A 10 14.41 -9.41 7.89
C ILE A 10 14.60 -8.66 6.58
N HIS A 11 15.85 -8.32 6.24
CA HIS A 11 16.15 -7.59 5.01
C HIS A 11 15.82 -8.42 3.75
N GLN A 12 16.14 -9.71 3.76
CA GLN A 12 15.82 -10.62 2.65
C GLN A 12 14.30 -10.76 2.45
N ASP A 13 13.56 -10.97 3.54
CA ASP A 13 12.10 -11.09 3.47
C ASP A 13 11.47 -9.81 2.90
N HIS A 14 11.95 -8.66 3.36
CA HIS A 14 11.51 -7.37 2.83
C HIS A 14 11.77 -7.23 1.32
N GLN A 15 12.97 -7.58 0.85
CA GLN A 15 13.31 -7.53 -0.57
C GLN A 15 12.45 -8.48 -1.42
N VAL A 16 12.12 -9.67 -0.90
CA VAL A 16 11.24 -10.61 -1.59
C VAL A 16 9.83 -10.05 -1.70
N LEU A 17 9.27 -9.52 -0.61
CA LEU A 17 7.96 -8.90 -0.59
C LEU A 17 7.88 -7.71 -1.57
N GLN A 18 8.88 -6.84 -1.55
CA GLN A 18 8.97 -5.72 -2.48
C GLN A 18 8.95 -6.20 -3.94
N LYS A 19 9.76 -7.20 -4.30
CA LYS A 19 9.78 -7.74 -5.67
C LYS A 19 8.44 -8.32 -6.09
N ILE A 20 7.75 -9.03 -5.19
CA ILE A 20 6.43 -9.59 -5.47
C ILE A 20 5.44 -8.46 -5.76
N LEU A 21 5.39 -7.43 -4.90
CA LEU A 21 4.52 -6.29 -5.06
C LEU A 21 4.80 -5.51 -6.36
N GLU A 22 6.08 -5.28 -6.68
CA GLU A 22 6.49 -4.57 -7.91
C GLU A 22 6.22 -5.35 -9.19
N SER A 23 6.25 -6.69 -9.12
CA SER A 23 5.92 -7.55 -10.26
C SER A 23 4.41 -7.72 -10.51
N SER A 24 3.58 -7.33 -9.54
CA SER A 24 2.13 -7.45 -9.63
C SER A 24 1.56 -6.45 -10.65
N SER A 25 0.66 -6.91 -11.50
CA SER A 25 -0.13 -6.03 -12.38
C SER A 25 -1.25 -5.29 -11.66
N LEU A 26 -1.55 -5.67 -10.40
CA LEU A 26 -2.57 -5.02 -9.59
C LEU A 26 -1.97 -3.85 -8.83
N ALA A 27 -2.59 -2.68 -8.97
CA ALA A 27 -2.28 -1.50 -8.16
C ALA A 27 -2.46 -1.83 -6.68
N THR A 28 -1.38 -1.72 -5.92
CA THR A 28 -1.35 -2.04 -4.49
C THR A 28 -0.82 -0.86 -3.70
N LEU A 29 -1.54 -0.49 -2.66
CA LEU A 29 -1.22 0.57 -1.71
C LEU A 29 -1.22 -0.05 -0.32
N LEU A 30 -0.20 0.24 0.48
CA LEU A 30 -0.18 -0.09 1.91
C LEU A 30 -0.50 1.17 2.69
N VAL A 31 -1.45 1.06 3.63
CA VAL A 31 -1.84 2.17 4.52
C VAL A 31 -1.56 1.81 5.97
N ASP A 32 -1.17 2.81 6.77
CA ASP A 32 -1.07 2.65 8.22
C ASP A 32 -2.44 2.75 8.91
N ILE A 33 -2.44 2.59 10.24
CA ILE A 33 -3.65 2.67 11.08
C ILE A 33 -4.31 4.05 11.09
N THR A 34 -3.65 5.07 10.56
CA THR A 34 -4.21 6.43 10.42
C THR A 34 -4.74 6.69 9.02
N GLY A 35 -4.68 5.67 8.14
CA GLY A 35 -5.07 5.75 6.74
C GLY A 35 -4.04 6.48 5.87
N ARG A 36 -2.80 6.68 6.33
CA ARG A 36 -1.75 7.25 5.48
C ARG A 36 -1.11 6.18 4.63
N ILE A 37 -0.93 6.47 3.35
CA ILE A 37 -0.22 5.59 2.43
C ILE A 37 1.25 5.56 2.85
N VAL A 38 1.77 4.36 3.14
CA VAL A 38 3.17 4.15 3.53
C VAL A 38 4.01 3.55 2.42
N GLU A 39 3.40 2.76 1.53
CA GLU A 39 4.07 2.14 0.38
C GLU A 39 3.09 2.00 -0.79
N VAL A 40 3.62 2.07 -2.01
CA VAL A 40 2.87 1.87 -3.26
C VAL A 40 3.73 1.09 -4.24
N ASN A 41 3.13 0.20 -5.03
CA ASN A 41 3.86 -0.49 -6.10
C ASN A 41 3.83 0.30 -7.42
N LEU A 42 4.66 -0.11 -8.39
CA LEU A 42 4.70 0.49 -9.72
C LEU A 42 3.32 0.53 -10.40
N ALA A 43 2.52 -0.54 -10.29
CA ALA A 43 1.19 -0.57 -10.90
C ALA A 43 0.25 0.52 -10.35
N ALA A 44 0.34 0.85 -9.06
CA ALA A 44 -0.44 1.92 -8.46
C ALA A 44 -0.03 3.30 -8.99
N THR A 45 1.28 3.57 -9.07
CA THR A 45 1.78 4.85 -9.64
C THR A 45 1.35 5.04 -11.10
N GLN A 46 1.38 3.96 -11.90
CA GLN A 46 0.94 3.96 -13.29
C GLN A 46 -0.57 4.19 -13.42
N LEU A 47 -1.37 3.52 -12.58
CA LEU A 47 -2.83 3.64 -12.60
C LEU A 47 -3.30 5.04 -12.19
N LEU A 48 -2.67 5.60 -11.16
CA LEU A 48 -3.07 6.88 -10.58
C LEU A 48 -2.42 8.09 -11.27
N GLY A 49 -1.37 7.87 -12.07
CA GLY A 49 -0.62 8.94 -12.74
C GLY A 49 0.16 9.84 -11.77
N LEU A 50 0.41 9.37 -10.55
CA LEU A 50 1.10 10.08 -9.49
C LEU A 50 2.39 9.34 -9.14
N SER A 51 3.44 10.09 -8.77
CA SER A 51 4.69 9.45 -8.34
C SER A 51 4.52 8.81 -6.96
N GLN A 52 5.41 7.88 -6.62
CA GLN A 52 5.47 7.32 -5.26
C GLN A 52 5.63 8.43 -4.21
N GLN A 53 6.38 9.49 -4.50
CA GLN A 53 6.59 10.60 -3.57
C GLN A 53 5.31 11.42 -3.36
N ASP A 54 4.48 11.57 -4.39
CA ASP A 54 3.19 12.29 -4.29
C ASP A 54 2.17 11.46 -3.48
N LEU A 55 2.19 10.14 -3.64
CA LEU A 55 1.27 9.23 -2.97
C LEU A 55 1.66 8.95 -1.52
N THR A 56 2.95 8.80 -1.24
CA THR A 56 3.43 8.43 0.11
C THR A 56 3.14 9.56 1.10
N GLY A 57 2.51 9.22 2.23
CA GLY A 57 2.08 10.15 3.26
C GLY A 57 0.72 10.81 3.01
N MET A 58 0.17 10.68 1.79
CA MET A 58 -1.20 11.10 1.48
C MET A 58 -2.19 10.30 2.34
N ASN A 59 -3.23 10.98 2.81
CA ASN A 59 -4.33 10.31 3.48
C ASN A 59 -5.21 9.62 2.44
N PHE A 60 -5.34 8.30 2.53
CA PHE A 60 -6.09 7.46 1.61
C PHE A 60 -7.57 7.85 1.53
N THR A 61 -8.18 8.34 2.62
CA THR A 61 -9.58 8.77 2.63
C THR A 61 -9.78 10.19 2.13
N ALA A 62 -8.70 10.98 1.99
CA ALA A 62 -8.77 12.35 1.50
C ALA A 62 -8.66 12.44 -0.02
N ALA A 63 -8.32 11.35 -0.70
CA ALA A 63 -8.31 11.28 -2.14
C ALA A 63 -9.73 11.16 -2.71
N ASP A 64 -9.94 11.68 -3.93
CA ASP A 64 -11.25 11.78 -4.57
C ASP A 64 -11.77 10.46 -5.18
N TRP A 65 -11.21 9.31 -4.79
CA TRP A 65 -11.66 8.01 -5.27
C TRP A 65 -12.84 7.44 -4.47
N LEU A 66 -13.67 6.66 -5.15
CA LEU A 66 -14.77 5.92 -4.52
C LEU A 66 -14.28 4.55 -4.08
N ILE A 67 -14.66 4.15 -2.87
CA ILE A 67 -14.40 2.82 -2.32
C ILE A 67 -15.73 2.09 -2.27
N ASP A 68 -15.84 0.99 -2.99
CA ASP A 68 -17.01 0.13 -3.02
C ASP A 68 -16.70 -1.31 -2.60
N ASN A 69 -17.75 -2.06 -2.31
CA ASN A 69 -17.69 -3.51 -2.18
C ASN A 69 -17.79 -4.16 -3.56
N ALA A 70 -17.55 -5.47 -3.62
CA ALA A 70 -17.69 -6.25 -4.85
C ALA A 70 -19.13 -6.22 -5.46
N ASP A 71 -20.13 -5.77 -4.70
CA ASP A 71 -21.51 -5.58 -5.17
C ASP A 71 -21.81 -4.14 -5.65
N GLY A 72 -20.83 -3.24 -5.62
CA GLY A 72 -20.94 -1.84 -6.03
C GLY A 72 -21.51 -0.90 -4.97
N THR A 73 -21.80 -1.39 -3.75
CA THR A 73 -22.22 -0.52 -2.65
C THR A 73 -21.03 0.28 -2.12
N LEU A 74 -21.18 1.61 -2.01
CA LEU A 74 -20.13 2.47 -1.45
C LEU A 74 -19.88 2.12 0.02
N LEU A 75 -18.61 1.94 0.36
CA LEU A 75 -18.17 1.63 1.70
C LEU A 75 -18.20 2.91 2.56
N ALA A 76 -18.92 2.86 3.68
CA ALA A 76 -18.96 3.96 4.62
C ALA A 76 -17.59 4.11 5.34
N PRO A 77 -17.14 5.34 5.69
CA PRO A 77 -15.81 5.57 6.26
C PRO A 77 -15.53 4.81 7.56
N ASP A 78 -16.55 4.53 8.37
CA ASP A 78 -16.48 3.75 9.61
C ASP A 78 -16.25 2.25 9.37
N LYS A 79 -16.34 1.79 8.12
CA LYS A 79 -16.12 0.39 7.72
C LYS A 79 -14.81 0.18 6.97
N TYR A 80 -13.98 1.21 6.86
CA TYR A 80 -12.67 1.06 6.25
C TYR A 80 -11.82 0.08 7.08
N PRO A 81 -11.04 -0.80 6.44
CA PRO A 81 -10.29 -1.85 7.14
C PRO A 81 -9.17 -1.34 8.08
N PHE A 82 -8.94 -0.02 8.10
CA PHE A 82 -7.97 0.67 8.95
C PHE A 82 -8.61 1.65 9.95
N ALA A 83 -9.95 1.79 9.97
CA ALA A 83 -10.70 2.70 10.84
C ALA A 83 -11.05 2.08 12.21
#